data_AF-A0A7W1UT38-F1
#
_entry.id   AF-A0A7W1UT38-F1
#
_cell.length_a   1.000
_cell.length_b   1.000
_cell.length_c   1.000
_cell.angle_alpha   90.00
_cell.angle_beta   90.00
_cell.angle_gamma   90.00
#
_symmetry.space_group_name_H-M   'P 1'
#
loop_
_entity.id
_entity.type
_entity.pdbx_description
1 polymer ?
#
loop_
_entity_poly.entity_id
_entity_poly.type
_entity_poly.pdbx_seq_one_letter_code
_entity_poly.pdbx_strand_id
1 'polypeptide(L)'
;MSISRRTFLRTAVVGGASVGASAAVGSCRDDDNTTANAPPPVPSIAEPADGEYLAFHGPHQTGIAGPTAEYGLLTAFRCTADDGEELAEMFRAITDESRRLMTGEPYEDRDRAYPPMYTGHVDNPKPARMSAV
;
A
#
# COMPACT_ATOMS: atom_id res chain seq x y z
N MET A 1 -9.26 -1.13 -28.98
CA MET A 1 -9.23 -2.59 -28.72
C MET A 1 -8.98 -2.77 -27.21
N SER A 2 -10.02 -2.82 -26.38
CA SER A 2 -9.85 -2.89 -24.91
C SER A 2 -9.46 -4.30 -24.48
N ILE A 3 -8.24 -4.48 -24.00
CA ILE A 3 -7.79 -5.76 -23.44
C ILE A 3 -8.42 -5.92 -22.05
N SER A 4 -9.20 -6.99 -21.87
CA SER A 4 -9.86 -7.28 -20.60
C SER A 4 -8.84 -7.76 -19.56
N ARG A 5 -8.82 -7.15 -18.37
CA ARG A 5 -7.92 -7.49 -17.24
C ARG A 5 -7.91 -9.00 -16.92
N ARG A 6 -9.06 -9.66 -17.07
CA ARG A 6 -9.22 -11.12 -16.89
C ARG A 6 -8.47 -11.96 -17.93
N THR A 7 -8.27 -11.43 -19.13
CA THR A 7 -7.55 -12.11 -20.21
C THR A 7 -6.04 -11.99 -19.99
N PHE A 8 -5.57 -10.83 -19.53
CA PHE A 8 -4.16 -10.61 -19.21
C PHE A 8 -3.67 -11.51 -18.06
N LEU A 9 -4.44 -11.63 -16.97
CA LEU A 9 -4.06 -12.49 -15.84
C LEU A 9 -4.10 -13.99 -16.18
N ARG A 10 -4.94 -14.41 -17.14
CA ARG A 10 -5.00 -15.81 -17.59
C ARG A 10 -3.82 -16.21 -18.46
N THR A 11 -3.25 -15.29 -19.23
CA THR A 11 -2.09 -15.59 -20.09
C THR A 11 -0.78 -15.68 -19.30
N ALA A 12 -0.66 -14.99 -18.16
CA ALA A 12 0.55 -15.04 -17.32
C ALA A 12 0.77 -16.40 -16.62
N VAL A 13 -0.29 -17.18 -16.39
CA VAL A 13 -0.22 -18.48 -15.69
C VAL A 13 0.08 -19.66 -16.63
N VAL A 14 -0.20 -19.52 -17.94
CA VAL A 14 -0.08 -20.64 -18.89
C VAL A 14 1.20 -20.57 -19.74
N GLY A 15 1.93 -19.45 -19.75
CA GLY A 15 3.12 -19.24 -20.59
C GLY A 15 4.48 -19.60 -19.97
N GLY A 16 4.52 -20.19 -18.76
CA GLY A 16 5.76 -20.43 -18.01
C GLY A 16 6.23 -21.89 -17.97
N ALA A 17 5.91 -22.72 -18.96
CA ALA A 17 6.28 -24.13 -18.98
C ALA A 17 7.16 -24.48 -20.19
N SER A 18 8.43 -24.05 -20.16
CA SER A 18 9.48 -24.77 -20.89
C SER A 18 10.86 -24.55 -20.27
N VAL A 19 11.38 -25.65 -19.70
CA VAL A 19 12.77 -25.97 -19.34
C VAL A 19 13.28 -25.49 -17.97
N GLY A 20 13.30 -26.41 -16.99
CA GLY A 20 14.17 -26.30 -15.80
C GLY A 20 13.72 -27.02 -14.53
N ALA A 21 14.15 -28.28 -14.37
CA ALA A 21 14.47 -28.99 -13.12
C ALA A 21 13.48 -29.05 -11.92
N SER A 22 12.99 -30.27 -11.68
CA SER A 22 12.66 -30.88 -10.36
C SER A 22 11.68 -30.17 -9.42
N ALA A 23 10.38 -30.42 -9.62
CA ALA A 23 9.42 -30.34 -8.51
C ALA A 23 9.48 -31.67 -7.73
N ALA A 24 10.23 -31.66 -6.63
CA ALA A 24 10.19 -32.73 -5.65
C ALA A 24 8.77 -32.83 -5.08
N VAL A 25 8.20 -34.03 -5.19
CA VAL A 25 7.01 -34.49 -4.47
C VAL A 25 7.14 -34.09 -3.00
N GLY A 26 6.19 -33.28 -2.51
CA GLY A 26 6.08 -32.91 -1.10
C GLY A 26 5.84 -34.15 -0.26
N SER A 27 6.90 -34.64 0.37
CA SER A 27 6.83 -35.65 1.42
C SER A 27 6.15 -35.04 2.63
N CYS A 28 5.04 -35.65 3.05
CA CYS A 28 4.52 -35.47 4.41
C CYS A 28 5.60 -36.00 5.35
N ARG A 29 6.27 -35.11 6.09
CA ARG A 29 7.08 -35.49 7.25
C ARG A 29 6.36 -35.01 8.50
N ASP A 30 5.73 -35.96 9.17
CA ASP A 30 5.73 -36.03 10.63
C ASP A 30 7.21 -36.07 11.06
N ASP A 31 7.70 -34.99 11.65
CA ASP A 31 8.93 -35.01 12.43
C ASP A 31 8.65 -34.35 13.78
N ASP A 32 8.48 -35.25 14.73
CA ASP A 32 8.27 -35.08 16.16
C ASP A 32 9.58 -34.55 16.79
N ASN A 33 9.87 -33.26 16.59
CA ASN A 33 10.90 -32.53 17.33
C ASN A 33 10.69 -31.01 17.19
N THR A 34 9.66 -30.47 17.83
CA THR A 34 9.39 -29.02 17.83
C THR A 34 10.30 -28.30 18.83
N THR A 35 11.60 -28.23 18.55
CA THR A 35 12.35 -27.02 18.91
C THR A 35 11.73 -25.91 18.07
N ALA A 36 10.91 -25.08 18.71
CA ALA A 36 10.26 -23.94 18.09
C ALA A 36 11.32 -23.05 17.42
N ASN A 37 11.50 -23.23 16.12
CA ASN A 37 12.30 -22.37 15.28
C ASN A 37 11.44 -21.11 15.07
N ALA A 38 11.35 -20.30 16.13
CA ALA A 38 10.75 -18.98 16.03
C ALA A 38 11.50 -18.24 14.91
N PRO A 39 10.79 -17.65 13.94
CA PRO A 39 11.43 -16.79 12.95
C PRO A 39 12.36 -15.80 13.66
N PRO A 40 13.56 -15.52 13.11
CA PRO A 40 14.44 -14.52 13.70
C PRO A 40 13.64 -13.22 13.90
N PRO A 41 13.84 -12.50 15.01
CA PRO A 41 13.12 -11.27 15.26
C PRO A 41 13.32 -10.35 14.06
N VAL A 42 12.24 -10.06 13.33
CA VAL A 42 12.25 -9.03 12.31
C VAL A 42 12.63 -7.72 13.01
N PRO A 43 13.59 -6.94 12.49
CA PRO A 43 13.93 -5.66 13.08
C PRO A 43 12.66 -4.81 13.14
N SER A 44 12.19 -4.57 14.37
CA SER A 44 11.09 -3.65 14.59
C SER A 44 11.56 -2.27 14.17
N ILE A 45 10.88 -1.66 13.21
CA ILE A 45 11.06 -0.23 12.95
C ILE A 45 10.69 0.50 14.24
N ALA A 46 11.54 1.42 14.68
CA ALA A 46 11.29 2.18 15.91
C ALA A 46 9.96 2.93 15.78
N GLU A 47 9.18 2.95 16.86
CA GLU A 47 7.98 3.78 16.94
C GLU A 47 8.39 5.26 16.76
N PRO A 48 7.73 6.01 15.87
CA PRO A 48 7.95 7.44 15.74
C PRO A 48 7.62 8.15 17.05
N ALA A 49 8.31 9.25 17.33
CA ALA A 49 7.98 10.08 18.48
C ALA A 49 6.55 10.63 18.37
N ASP A 50 5.96 11.00 19.51
CA ASP A 50 4.63 11.61 19.50
C ASP A 50 4.64 12.89 18.65
N GLY A 51 3.73 12.95 17.67
CA GLY A 51 3.65 14.06 16.71
C GLY A 51 4.57 13.94 15.49
N GLU A 52 5.35 12.86 15.35
CA GLU A 52 6.22 12.65 14.20
C GLU A 52 5.49 11.96 13.02
N TYR A 53 5.67 12.52 11.82
CA TYR A 53 5.12 11.98 10.59
C TYR A 53 5.95 10.80 10.07
N LEU A 54 5.27 9.80 9.52
CA LEU A 54 5.94 8.67 8.90
C LEU A 54 6.44 9.05 7.50
N ALA A 55 7.62 8.55 7.12
CA ALA A 55 8.11 8.70 5.76
C ALA A 55 7.14 8.03 4.76
N PHE A 56 6.74 8.78 3.74
CA PHE A 56 5.92 8.26 2.63
C PHE A 56 6.75 7.40 1.66
N HIS A 57 7.98 7.82 1.39
CA HIS A 57 8.87 7.16 0.44
C HIS A 57 9.78 6.15 1.15
N GLY A 58 9.99 5.03 0.48
CA GLY A 58 10.86 3.95 0.94
C GLY A 58 10.86 2.78 -0.04
N PRO A 59 11.62 1.71 0.24
CA PRO A 59 11.60 0.50 -0.58
C PRO A 59 10.25 -0.24 -0.53
N HIS A 60 9.46 0.00 0.52
CA HIS A 60 8.16 -0.61 0.77
C HIS A 60 7.15 0.44 1.23
N GLN A 61 5.86 0.18 0.98
CA GLN A 61 4.78 1.03 1.48
C GLN A 61 4.72 0.99 3.02
N THR A 62 4.56 2.16 3.60
CA THR A 62 4.38 2.35 5.04
C THR A 62 3.06 1.75 5.48
N GLY A 63 3.05 0.97 6.57
CA GLY A 63 1.87 0.24 7.04
C GLY A 63 1.92 -1.29 6.81
N ILE A 64 2.94 -1.80 6.11
CA ILE A 64 3.21 -3.24 6.02
C ILE A 64 4.26 -3.66 7.06
N ALA A 65 5.47 -3.08 6.98
CA ALA A 65 6.60 -3.40 7.86
C ALA A 65 6.84 -2.33 8.95
N GLY A 66 5.99 -1.30 8.99
CA GLY A 66 6.08 -0.20 9.95
C GLY A 66 5.33 -0.47 11.26
N PRO A 67 5.34 0.51 12.19
CA PRO A 67 4.52 0.52 13.39
C PRO A 67 3.07 0.10 13.13
N THR A 68 2.48 -0.73 14.00
CA THR A 68 1.05 -1.04 13.92
C THR A 68 0.23 0.17 14.38
N ALA A 69 -0.65 0.66 13.53
CA ALA A 69 -1.61 1.69 13.92
C ALA A 69 -2.67 1.12 14.88
N GLU A 70 -3.11 1.93 15.84
CA GLU A 70 -4.21 1.58 16.76
C GLU A 70 -5.55 1.43 16.01
N TYR A 71 -5.72 2.20 14.94
CA TYR A 71 -6.92 2.23 14.10
C TYR A 71 -6.56 2.00 12.63
N GLY A 72 -7.43 1.30 11.90
CA GLY A 72 -7.27 1.03 10.48
C GLY A 72 -8.58 1.17 9.71
N LEU A 73 -8.48 1.62 8.46
CA LEU A 73 -9.59 1.70 7.52
C LEU A 73 -9.20 0.99 6.22
N LEU A 74 -9.97 -0.02 5.83
CA LEU A 74 -9.82 -0.72 4.56
C LEU A 74 -10.98 -0.35 3.63
N THR A 75 -10.66 0.05 2.40
CA THR A 75 -11.65 0.42 1.39
C THR A 75 -11.34 -0.23 0.05
N ALA A 76 -12.37 -0.47 -0.76
CA ALA A 76 -12.24 -1.04 -2.09
C ALA A 76 -12.96 -0.14 -3.11
N PHE A 77 -12.25 0.20 -4.19
CA PHE A 77 -12.76 1.09 -5.24
C PHE A 77 -12.86 0.38 -6.58
N ARG A 78 -13.87 0.76 -7.36
CA ARG A 78 -13.92 0.42 -8.78
C ARG A 78 -13.10 1.45 -9.55
N CYS A 79 -12.10 0.97 -10.30
CA CYS A 79 -11.37 1.81 -11.24
C CYS A 79 -12.29 2.22 -12.41
N THR A 80 -12.39 3.52 -12.66
CA THR A 80 -13.18 4.09 -13.76
C THR A 80 -12.35 4.56 -14.94
N ALA A 81 -11.01 4.60 -14.81
CA ALA A 81 -10.14 5.01 -15.90
C ALA A 81 -10.35 4.17 -17.17
N ASP A 82 -10.51 4.86 -18.30
CA ASP A 82 -10.81 4.27 -19.60
C ASP A 82 -9.56 3.70 -20.29
N ASP A 83 -8.39 4.29 -20.02
CA ASP A 83 -7.12 3.88 -20.60
C ASP A 83 -5.92 3.98 -19.62
N GLY A 84 -4.72 3.72 -20.15
CA GLY A 84 -3.49 3.71 -19.37
C GLY A 84 -2.98 5.10 -18.99
N GLU A 85 -3.34 6.14 -19.74
CA GLU A 85 -2.96 7.52 -19.45
C GLU A 85 -3.79 8.03 -18.28
N GLU A 86 -5.11 7.86 -18.34
CA GLU A 86 -6.01 8.23 -17.24
C GLU A 86 -5.72 7.42 -15.96
N LEU A 87 -5.36 6.13 -16.10
CA LEU A 87 -4.93 5.32 -14.96
C LEU A 87 -3.64 5.86 -14.33
N ALA A 88 -2.67 6.29 -15.14
CA ALA A 88 -1.43 6.87 -14.65
C ALA A 88 -1.68 8.21 -13.94
N GLU A 89 -2.57 9.04 -14.48
CA GLU A 89 -3.00 10.29 -13.84
C GLU A 89 -3.69 10.04 -12.50
N MET A 90 -4.61 9.08 -12.44
CA MET A 90 -5.27 8.68 -11.20
C MET A 90 -4.25 8.22 -10.14
N PHE A 91 -3.27 7.40 -10.52
CA PHE A 91 -2.25 6.97 -9.56
C PHE A 91 -1.34 8.11 -9.10
N ARG A 92 -0.99 9.07 -9.97
CA ARG A 92 -0.25 10.28 -9.55
C ARG A 92 -1.05 11.08 -8.54
N ALA A 93 -2.33 11.34 -8.83
CA ALA A 93 -3.21 12.07 -7.92
C ALA A 93 -3.35 11.39 -6.55
N ILE A 94 -3.55 10.06 -6.52
CA ILE A 94 -3.60 9.29 -5.27
C ILE A 94 -2.26 9.37 -4.53
N THR A 95 -1.14 9.27 -5.24
CA THR A 95 0.20 9.32 -4.64
C THR A 95 0.49 10.69 -4.01
N ASP A 96 0.16 11.78 -4.71
CA ASP A 96 0.40 13.13 -4.22
C ASP A 96 -0.48 13.45 -3.01
N GLU A 97 -1.74 13.04 -3.04
CA GLU A 97 -2.65 13.21 -1.90
C GLU A 97 -2.22 12.37 -0.69
N SER A 98 -1.81 11.12 -0.92
CA SER A 98 -1.32 10.23 0.15
C SER A 98 -0.04 10.77 0.77
N ARG A 99 0.87 11.32 -0.04
CA ARG A 99 2.08 11.99 0.44
C ARG A 99 1.71 13.17 1.34
N ARG A 100 0.86 14.08 0.86
CA ARG A 100 0.40 15.26 1.61
C ARG A 100 -0.17 14.88 2.97
N LEU A 101 -1.06 13.89 3.00
CA LEU A 101 -1.68 13.39 4.22
C LEU A 101 -0.68 12.74 5.19
N MET A 102 0.30 12.01 4.67
CA MET A 102 1.29 11.31 5.49
C MET A 102 2.43 12.19 5.97
N THR A 103 2.77 13.27 5.25
CA THR A 103 3.84 14.21 5.62
C THR A 103 3.33 15.46 6.34
N GLY A 104 2.01 15.60 6.51
CA GLY A 104 1.42 16.77 7.16
C GLY A 104 1.56 18.04 6.34
N GLU A 105 1.49 17.95 5.01
CA GLU A 105 1.49 19.14 4.16
C GLU A 105 0.09 19.79 4.19
N PRO A 106 -0.02 21.10 4.49
CA PRO A 106 -1.31 21.75 4.64
C PRO A 106 -2.00 22.02 3.28
N TYR A 107 -3.32 21.94 3.26
CA TYR A 107 -4.16 22.44 2.15
C TYR A 107 -4.10 23.95 2.05
N GLU A 108 -4.03 24.44 0.81
CA GLU A 108 -4.12 25.87 0.51
C GLU A 108 -5.53 26.40 0.83
N ASP A 109 -5.58 27.58 1.43
CA ASP A 109 -6.81 28.33 1.55
C ASP A 109 -7.20 28.90 0.19
N ARG A 110 -8.41 28.56 -0.24
CA ARG A 110 -9.01 29.10 -1.47
C ARG A 110 -10.03 30.18 -1.13
N ASP A 111 -10.28 31.05 -2.12
CA ASP A 111 -11.36 32.02 -2.04
C ASP A 111 -12.69 31.33 -1.71
N ARG A 112 -13.47 31.93 -0.82
CA ARG A 112 -14.75 31.40 -0.34
C ARG A 112 -15.78 31.18 -1.46
N ALA A 113 -15.61 31.81 -2.62
CA ALA A 113 -16.40 31.55 -3.81
C ALA A 113 -16.22 30.13 -4.37
N TYR A 114 -15.16 29.42 -4.00
CA TYR A 114 -14.89 28.05 -4.41
C TYR A 114 -15.11 27.05 -3.26
N PRO A 115 -15.39 25.77 -3.57
CA PRO A 115 -15.40 24.72 -2.56
C PRO A 115 -14.06 24.65 -1.80
N PRO A 116 -14.08 24.30 -0.51
CA PRO A 116 -12.87 24.11 0.27
C PRO A 116 -12.05 22.94 -0.29
N MET A 117 -10.73 23.00 -0.11
CA MET A 117 -9.81 21.96 -0.59
C MET A 117 -9.84 20.67 0.23
N TYR A 118 -10.41 20.72 1.44
CA TYR A 118 -10.49 19.60 2.36
C TYR A 118 -11.83 19.60 3.09
N THR A 119 -12.18 18.48 3.70
CA THR A 119 -13.52 18.24 4.27
C THR A 119 -13.76 18.91 5.62
N GLY A 120 -12.72 19.40 6.29
CA GLY A 120 -12.82 20.01 7.63
C GLY A 120 -12.99 19.01 8.80
N HIS A 121 -13.01 17.70 8.53
CA HIS A 121 -13.16 16.68 9.59
C HIS A 121 -11.88 16.40 10.38
N VAL A 122 -10.73 16.69 9.79
CA VAL A 122 -9.41 16.59 10.41
C VAL A 122 -8.74 17.97 10.37
N ASP A 123 -7.80 18.21 11.27
CA ASP A 123 -7.00 19.43 11.27
C ASP A 123 -6.23 19.61 9.95
N ASN A 124 -5.85 20.85 9.67
CA ASN A 124 -5.01 21.21 8.53
C ASN A 124 -3.73 21.92 9.04
N PRO A 125 -2.55 21.26 9.01
CA PRO A 125 -2.31 19.92 8.46
C PRO A 125 -2.86 18.80 9.35
N LYS A 126 -3.06 17.63 8.75
CA LYS A 126 -3.60 16.44 9.43
C LYS A 126 -2.67 15.95 10.53
N PRO A 127 -3.17 15.43 11.68
CA PRO A 127 -2.33 14.85 12.72
C PRO A 127 -1.45 13.69 12.22
N ALA A 128 -0.28 13.59 12.85
CA ALA A 128 0.79 12.63 12.56
C ALA A 128 0.39 11.15 12.78
N ARG A 129 1.30 10.22 12.44
CA ARG A 129 1.13 8.76 12.56
C ARG A 129 0.02 8.16 11.67
N MET A 130 -0.21 8.72 10.48
CA MET A 130 -1.02 8.09 9.42
C MET A 130 -0.13 7.36 8.42
N SER A 131 -0.60 6.23 7.90
CA SER A 131 -0.09 5.58 6.70
C SER A 131 -1.23 5.25 5.73
N ALA A 132 -0.90 5.17 4.44
CA ALA A 132 -1.79 4.74 3.37
C ALA A 132 -1.07 3.69 2.51
N VAL A 133 -1.76 2.59 2.22
CA VAL A 133 -1.27 1.42 1.47
C VAL A 133 -2.14 1.20 0.25
#